data_AF-A0A852GJ28-F1
#
_entry.id   AF-A0A852GJ28-F1
#
_cell.length_a   1.000
_cell.length_b   1.000
_cell.length_c   1.000
_cell.angle_alpha   90.00
_cell.angle_beta   90.00
_cell.angle_gamma   90.00
#
_symmetry.space_group_name_H-M   'P 1'
#
loop_
_entity.id
_entity.type
_entity.pdbx_description
1 polymer ?
#
loop_
_entity_poly.entity_id
_entity_poly.type
_entity_poly.pdbx_seq_one_letter_code
_entity_poly.pdbx_strand_id
1 'polypeptide(L)'
;RDQPSFIPGGQFSPQALGNRSSPQAISNPRQAAFEMRMHDRQNSTTSSSPNTSLNSDGSPSLAGGIKRKAEDSDSEPEPEDNIRLWETGWKQRYYKNKFDVDASDEKFRRKVVQSYVEGLCWVLRYYYQGCASWNWYYPFHYAPFASDFEGIADMPSDFEKGSKPFKPLEQLMGVFPAASGNFLPPTWRKLMTDPESSIIDFYPEDFAIDLNGKKYAWQGVALLPFVDERRLRAALEEVYPDLTPEESRRNSLGGDVLFVGKHHPLCDFIVEQYKTKNTEPVDIPPELCHGIQGKLTLNENAVLPDQTVESPVPMLRDLTQNSAVSISFKDPQFDEDFVFKAVVLPGAKKPAPVLKPGDWEKTNNDGRPWRPQLGFNRDRKPVHLDQSAFRTLGHTMPRERGMPGMYANAVPLGTYGSPYTRPLMSGQQQIPKLLSNLRPQESWRGPTPLFQQTPQRNAGAAPLLAWNRMLQSQNQFQPNQYQGLGGPMNYPQRPEDRMDRGRQV
;
A
#
# COMPACT_ATOMS: atom_id res chain seq x y z
N ARG A 1 25.82 -17.29 -47.08
CA ARG A 1 24.75 -17.90 -47.91
C ARG A 1 23.55 -18.01 -47.00
N ASP A 2 22.75 -16.96 -46.94
CA ASP A 2 22.15 -16.58 -45.66
C ASP A 2 20.68 -16.96 -45.62
N GLN A 3 20.40 -18.04 -44.89
CA GLN A 3 19.06 -18.50 -44.54
C GLN A 3 18.95 -18.53 -43.01
N PRO A 4 17.77 -18.27 -42.44
CA PRO A 4 17.56 -18.37 -41.01
C PRO A 4 17.75 -19.83 -40.55
N SER A 5 18.27 -20.01 -39.34
CA SER A 5 18.51 -21.34 -38.74
C SER A 5 17.24 -22.14 -38.45
N PHE A 6 16.07 -21.50 -38.53
CA PHE A 6 14.75 -22.12 -38.38
C PHE A 6 13.74 -21.42 -39.28
N ILE A 7 12.89 -22.19 -39.96
CA ILE A 7 11.70 -21.69 -40.68
C ILE A 7 10.50 -22.50 -40.16
N PRO A 8 9.46 -21.86 -39.58
CA PRO A 8 8.30 -22.58 -39.08
C PRO A 8 7.54 -23.26 -40.22
N GLY A 9 7.10 -24.49 -39.97
CA GLY A 9 6.28 -25.27 -40.91
C GLY A 9 4.77 -25.05 -40.77
N GLY A 10 4.01 -25.61 -41.70
CA GLY A 10 2.54 -25.66 -41.62
C GLY A 10 1.87 -24.28 -41.57
N GLN A 11 0.84 -24.14 -40.72
CA GLN A 11 0.03 -22.92 -40.60
C GLN A 11 0.80 -21.68 -40.12
N PHE A 12 2.02 -21.85 -39.57
CA PHE A 12 2.88 -20.75 -39.13
C PHE A 12 3.97 -20.37 -40.15
N SER A 13 4.01 -21.01 -41.32
CA SER A 13 5.01 -20.73 -42.35
C SER A 13 4.83 -19.34 -43.00
N PRO A 14 5.92 -18.58 -43.23
CA PRO A 14 5.84 -17.24 -43.80
C PRO A 14 5.43 -17.31 -45.29
N GLN A 15 4.25 -16.83 -45.62
CA GLN A 15 3.76 -16.77 -46.99
C GLN A 15 4.25 -15.51 -47.73
N ALA A 16 4.63 -15.66 -49.00
CA ALA A 16 5.09 -14.56 -49.82
C ALA A 16 3.93 -13.60 -50.20
N LEU A 17 4.14 -12.30 -49.93
CA LEU A 17 3.19 -11.24 -50.30
C LEU A 17 3.01 -11.18 -51.82
N GLY A 18 1.77 -11.33 -52.29
CA GLY A 18 1.40 -11.26 -53.71
C GLY A 18 0.75 -12.53 -54.28
N ASN A 19 0.76 -13.66 -53.56
CA ASN A 19 0.01 -14.84 -53.98
C ASN A 19 -1.51 -14.62 -53.81
N ARG A 20 -2.34 -15.20 -54.70
CA ARG A 20 -3.79 -14.95 -54.76
C ARG A 20 -4.62 -15.68 -53.68
N SER A 21 -3.98 -16.48 -52.82
CA SER A 21 -4.60 -17.11 -51.65
C SER A 21 -4.60 -16.14 -50.46
N SER A 22 -5.77 -15.80 -49.94
CA SER A 22 -5.89 -15.08 -48.66
C SER A 22 -5.31 -15.92 -47.50
N PRO A 23 -4.63 -15.31 -46.52
CA PRO A 23 -4.08 -16.05 -45.38
C PRO A 23 -5.21 -16.70 -44.58
N GLN A 24 -5.08 -18.00 -44.30
CA GLN A 24 -6.05 -18.73 -43.48
C GLN A 24 -5.91 -18.36 -42.00
N ALA A 25 -7.04 -18.32 -41.28
CA ALA A 25 -7.03 -18.15 -39.84
C ALA A 25 -6.44 -19.40 -39.15
N ILE A 26 -5.51 -19.19 -38.22
CA ILE A 26 -4.78 -20.27 -37.54
C ILE A 26 -5.73 -21.04 -36.62
N SER A 27 -5.89 -22.34 -36.88
CA SER A 27 -6.79 -23.23 -36.12
C SER A 27 -6.02 -23.98 -35.04
N ASN A 28 -6.51 -23.96 -33.79
CA ASN A 28 -5.92 -24.68 -32.65
C ASN A 28 -4.38 -24.47 -32.50
N PRO A 29 -3.91 -23.22 -32.36
CA PRO A 29 -2.48 -22.88 -32.40
C PRO A 29 -1.63 -23.59 -31.33
N ARG A 30 -2.22 -23.97 -30.18
CA ARG A 30 -1.51 -24.63 -29.08
C ARG A 30 -1.07 -26.05 -29.46
N GLN A 31 -1.85 -26.78 -30.25
CA GLN A 31 -1.52 -28.14 -30.69
C GLN A 31 -0.45 -28.14 -31.79
N ALA A 32 -0.60 -27.31 -32.83
CA ALA A 32 0.41 -27.17 -33.87
C ALA A 32 1.77 -26.71 -33.31
N ALA A 33 1.78 -25.82 -32.30
CA ALA A 33 2.99 -25.41 -31.59
C ALA A 33 3.56 -26.46 -30.59
N PHE A 34 2.88 -27.59 -30.39
CA PHE A 34 3.42 -28.78 -29.72
C PHE A 34 4.05 -29.73 -30.75
N GLU A 35 3.34 -30.01 -31.85
CA GLU A 35 3.81 -30.88 -32.94
C GLU A 35 5.12 -30.37 -33.58
N MET A 36 5.28 -29.05 -33.80
CA MET A 36 6.55 -28.47 -34.28
C MET A 36 7.73 -28.76 -33.36
N ARG A 37 7.53 -28.74 -32.03
CA ARG A 37 8.59 -29.02 -31.03
C ARG A 37 8.94 -30.50 -30.92
N MET A 38 8.02 -31.39 -31.29
CA MET A 38 8.30 -32.83 -31.36
C MET A 38 9.17 -33.17 -32.58
N HIS A 39 8.96 -32.51 -33.72
CA HIS A 39 9.77 -32.74 -34.94
C HIS A 39 11.20 -32.21 -34.84
N ASP A 40 11.39 -31.00 -34.32
CA ASP A 40 12.72 -30.36 -34.26
C ASP A 40 13.73 -31.18 -33.43
N ARG A 41 13.23 -31.89 -32.41
CA ARG A 41 13.99 -32.79 -31.53
C ARG A 41 14.63 -33.99 -32.25
N GLN A 42 14.19 -34.35 -33.47
CA GLN A 42 14.67 -35.54 -34.18
C GLN A 42 15.86 -35.30 -35.12
N ASN A 43 16.16 -34.04 -35.48
CA ASN A 43 17.00 -33.74 -36.66
C ASN A 43 18.39 -33.12 -36.37
N SER A 44 18.77 -32.89 -35.11
CA SER A 44 19.95 -32.10 -34.75
C SER A 44 21.10 -32.92 -34.15
N THR A 45 21.87 -33.64 -34.99
CA THR A 45 23.14 -34.28 -34.58
C THR A 45 24.28 -34.05 -35.58
N THR A 46 25.50 -33.98 -35.05
CA THR A 46 26.81 -33.89 -35.74
C THR A 46 27.12 -32.62 -36.56
N SER A 47 27.92 -31.73 -35.98
CA SER A 47 29.16 -31.21 -36.60
C SER A 47 30.08 -30.63 -35.52
N SER A 48 31.40 -30.77 -35.67
CA SER A 48 32.36 -30.37 -34.63
C SER A 48 33.67 -29.85 -35.23
N SER A 49 34.16 -28.71 -34.73
CA SER A 49 35.52 -28.20 -34.97
C SER A 49 36.00 -27.42 -33.74
N PRO A 50 37.31 -27.40 -33.43
CA PRO A 50 37.79 -27.03 -32.09
C PRO A 50 38.28 -25.57 -32.01
N ASN A 51 38.11 -24.96 -30.82
CA ASN A 51 38.84 -23.75 -30.41
C ASN A 51 40.00 -24.13 -29.49
N THR A 52 41.12 -23.43 -29.61
CA THR A 52 42.26 -23.50 -28.68
C THR A 52 42.29 -22.27 -27.76
N SER A 53 42.55 -22.49 -26.47
CA SER A 53 42.74 -21.43 -25.47
C SER A 53 43.87 -21.81 -24.51
N LEU A 54 44.67 -20.83 -24.11
CA LEU A 54 45.85 -21.01 -23.25
C LEU A 54 45.52 -20.74 -21.77
N ASN A 55 46.32 -21.30 -20.86
CA ASN A 55 46.22 -21.02 -19.43
C ASN A 55 46.94 -19.70 -19.05
N SER A 56 46.73 -19.23 -17.81
CA SER A 56 47.24 -17.95 -17.27
C SER A 56 48.77 -17.82 -17.18
N ASP A 57 49.54 -18.82 -17.59
CA ASP A 57 51.01 -18.83 -17.64
C ASP A 57 51.52 -19.27 -19.03
N GLY A 58 50.85 -18.76 -20.09
CA GLY A 58 51.25 -18.88 -21.50
C GLY A 58 51.18 -20.27 -22.14
N SER A 59 51.01 -21.34 -21.34
CA SER A 59 51.12 -22.73 -21.80
C SER A 59 49.76 -23.35 -22.21
N PRO A 60 49.73 -24.24 -23.22
CA PRO A 60 48.52 -24.93 -23.65
C PRO A 60 48.09 -26.04 -22.67
N SER A 61 46.79 -26.12 -22.38
CA SER A 61 46.22 -27.12 -21.48
C SER A 61 45.61 -28.31 -22.24
N LEU A 62 45.92 -29.52 -21.77
CA LEU A 62 45.47 -30.79 -22.37
C LEU A 62 44.23 -31.41 -21.69
N ALA A 63 43.71 -30.79 -20.63
CA ALA A 63 42.50 -31.21 -19.94
C ALA A 63 41.31 -30.33 -20.37
N GLY A 64 40.69 -30.68 -21.51
CA GLY A 64 39.53 -29.97 -22.04
C GLY A 64 38.33 -30.07 -21.10
N GLY A 65 37.75 -28.94 -20.70
CA GLY A 65 36.57 -28.92 -19.84
C GLY A 65 35.38 -29.65 -20.46
N ILE A 66 34.82 -30.62 -19.74
CA ILE A 66 33.64 -31.38 -20.18
C ILE A 66 32.47 -30.42 -20.28
N LYS A 67 32.14 -30.01 -21.50
CA LYS A 67 30.94 -29.24 -21.81
C LYS A 67 29.73 -30.15 -21.60
N ARG A 68 29.18 -30.13 -20.37
CA ARG A 68 27.96 -30.86 -20.01
C ARG A 68 26.88 -30.64 -21.08
N LYS A 69 26.18 -31.72 -21.44
CA LYS A 69 25.06 -31.65 -22.38
C LYS A 69 24.00 -30.68 -21.84
N ALA A 70 23.21 -30.09 -22.74
CA ALA A 70 21.97 -29.39 -22.38
C ALA A 70 20.84 -30.36 -21.99
N GLU A 71 21.17 -31.38 -21.20
CA GLU A 71 20.22 -32.32 -20.57
C GLU A 71 20.15 -32.10 -19.05
N ASP A 72 21.09 -31.35 -18.45
CA ASP A 72 20.93 -30.66 -17.15
C ASP A 72 19.93 -29.48 -17.30
N SER A 73 18.68 -29.80 -17.63
CA SER A 73 17.56 -28.91 -17.37
C SER A 73 17.32 -28.93 -15.87
N ASP A 74 17.58 -27.81 -15.20
CA ASP A 74 17.51 -27.62 -13.73
C ASP A 74 16.05 -27.55 -13.22
N SER A 75 15.24 -28.47 -13.73
CA SER A 75 13.89 -28.77 -13.29
C SER A 75 13.98 -29.94 -12.30
N GLU A 76 14.19 -29.58 -11.04
CA GLU A 76 13.68 -30.34 -9.89
C GLU A 76 12.32 -30.96 -10.26
N PRO A 77 12.10 -32.26 -10.03
CA PRO A 77 10.82 -32.88 -10.36
C PRO A 77 9.70 -32.18 -9.58
N GLU A 78 8.61 -31.80 -10.25
CA GLU A 78 7.49 -31.14 -9.57
C GLU A 78 6.99 -32.05 -8.44
N PRO A 79 7.01 -31.59 -7.16
CA PRO A 79 6.80 -32.46 -6.02
C PRO A 79 5.40 -33.06 -6.02
N GLU A 80 5.29 -34.34 -5.70
CA GLU A 80 4.05 -35.11 -5.84
C GLU A 80 2.90 -34.49 -5.02
N ASP A 81 1.87 -33.99 -5.72
CA ASP A 81 0.62 -33.61 -5.08
C ASP A 81 -0.07 -34.86 -4.53
N ASN A 82 0.18 -35.13 -3.26
CA ASN A 82 -0.42 -36.24 -2.52
C ASN A 82 -1.92 -36.03 -2.25
N ILE A 83 -2.43 -34.81 -2.38
CA ILE A 83 -3.80 -34.42 -2.06
C ILE A 83 -4.72 -34.60 -3.27
N ARG A 84 -4.24 -34.31 -4.48
CA ARG A 84 -4.94 -34.53 -5.77
C ARG A 84 -6.37 -33.98 -5.73
N LEU A 85 -6.50 -32.65 -5.69
CA LEU A 85 -7.80 -31.97 -5.51
C LEU A 85 -8.82 -32.26 -6.64
N TRP A 86 -8.37 -32.80 -7.77
CA TRP A 86 -9.20 -33.24 -8.90
C TRP A 86 -9.78 -34.67 -8.76
N GLU A 87 -9.33 -35.47 -7.79
CA GLU A 87 -9.71 -36.88 -7.61
C GLU A 87 -10.65 -37.09 -6.41
N THR A 88 -11.62 -38.00 -6.55
CA THR A 88 -12.49 -38.43 -5.43
C THR A 88 -11.68 -38.83 -4.20
N GLY A 89 -12.13 -38.43 -3.01
CA GLY A 89 -11.38 -38.60 -1.76
C GLY A 89 -10.42 -37.43 -1.44
N TRP A 90 -10.45 -36.33 -2.20
CA TRP A 90 -9.60 -35.15 -1.97
C TRP A 90 -9.75 -34.56 -0.56
N LYS A 91 -10.96 -34.56 0.02
CA LYS A 91 -11.22 -34.00 1.36
C LYS A 91 -10.54 -34.85 2.45
N GLN A 92 -10.60 -36.17 2.31
CA GLN A 92 -9.92 -37.15 3.15
C GLN A 92 -8.40 -36.98 3.08
N ARG A 93 -7.84 -36.93 1.86
CA ARG A 93 -6.39 -36.73 1.66
C ARG A 93 -5.94 -35.36 2.18
N TYR A 94 -6.72 -34.30 1.98
CA TYR A 94 -6.39 -32.96 2.46
C TYR A 94 -6.26 -32.89 3.98
N TYR A 95 -7.31 -33.26 4.73
CA TYR A 95 -7.26 -33.19 6.19
C TYR A 95 -6.16 -34.10 6.77
N LYS A 96 -5.96 -35.30 6.20
CA LYS A 96 -4.90 -36.21 6.67
C LYS A 96 -3.48 -35.75 6.31
N ASN A 97 -3.26 -35.05 5.19
CA ASN A 97 -1.92 -34.53 4.84
C ASN A 97 -1.63 -33.15 5.46
N LYS A 98 -2.64 -32.31 5.73
CA LYS A 98 -2.45 -30.93 6.21
C LYS A 98 -2.66 -30.74 7.71
N PHE A 99 -3.40 -31.62 8.37
CA PHE A 99 -3.71 -31.51 9.81
C PHE A 99 -3.48 -32.83 10.58
N ASP A 100 -3.00 -33.89 9.91
CA ASP A 100 -2.87 -35.27 10.40
C ASP A 100 -4.15 -35.96 10.93
N VAL A 101 -5.31 -35.30 10.89
CA VAL A 101 -6.60 -35.87 11.31
C VAL A 101 -7.29 -36.67 10.19
N ASP A 102 -8.14 -37.63 10.58
CA ASP A 102 -9.10 -38.21 9.64
C ASP A 102 -10.21 -37.20 9.31
N ALA A 103 -10.65 -37.12 8.05
CA ALA A 103 -11.70 -36.17 7.66
C ALA A 103 -13.10 -36.51 8.24
N SER A 104 -13.28 -37.69 8.84
CA SER A 104 -14.45 -38.04 9.65
C SER A 104 -14.46 -37.37 11.04
N ASP A 105 -13.37 -36.72 11.50
CA ASP A 105 -13.40 -35.91 12.71
C ASP A 105 -14.12 -34.57 12.49
N GLU A 106 -15.44 -34.64 12.56
CA GLU A 106 -16.35 -33.50 12.41
C GLU A 106 -16.10 -32.42 13.46
N LYS A 107 -15.61 -32.80 14.66
CA LYS A 107 -15.30 -31.85 15.74
C LYS A 107 -14.08 -31.04 15.38
N PHE A 108 -13.04 -31.69 14.83
CA PHE A 108 -11.88 -30.98 14.32
C PHE A 108 -12.24 -30.08 13.13
N ARG A 109 -12.95 -30.59 12.10
CA ARG A 109 -13.38 -29.76 10.97
C ARG A 109 -14.16 -28.53 11.45
N ARG A 110 -15.12 -28.70 12.37
CA ARG A 110 -15.91 -27.61 12.96
C ARG A 110 -15.06 -26.64 13.77
N LYS A 111 -14.03 -27.09 14.50
CA LYS A 111 -13.08 -26.21 15.20
C LYS A 111 -12.30 -25.32 14.23
N VAL A 112 -11.78 -25.90 13.14
CA VAL A 112 -11.06 -25.14 12.09
C VAL A 112 -11.99 -24.10 11.45
N VAL A 113 -13.22 -24.47 11.14
CA VAL A 113 -14.25 -23.55 10.60
C VAL A 113 -14.60 -22.45 11.60
N GLN A 114 -14.80 -22.76 12.88
CA GLN A 114 -15.11 -21.77 13.91
C GLN A 114 -14.00 -20.72 13.99
N SER A 115 -12.73 -21.11 14.13
CA SER A 115 -11.61 -20.15 14.16
C SER A 115 -11.46 -19.38 12.84
N TYR A 116 -11.86 -19.95 11.69
CA TYR A 116 -11.85 -19.22 10.42
C TYR A 116 -12.98 -18.17 10.35
N VAL A 117 -14.18 -18.48 10.86
CA VAL A 117 -15.32 -17.55 10.95
C VAL A 117 -15.01 -16.43 11.96
N GLU A 118 -14.44 -16.77 13.12
CA GLU A 118 -13.89 -15.80 14.08
C GLU A 118 -12.87 -14.87 13.38
N GLY A 119 -11.96 -15.42 12.57
CA GLY A 119 -10.98 -14.62 11.83
C GLY A 119 -11.58 -13.68 10.79
N LEU A 120 -12.63 -14.10 10.06
CA LEU A 120 -13.36 -13.22 9.15
C LEU A 120 -14.06 -12.08 9.92
N CYS A 121 -14.63 -12.37 11.09
CA CYS A 121 -15.21 -11.37 11.98
C CYS A 121 -14.14 -10.42 12.56
N TRP A 122 -12.97 -10.94 12.96
CA TRP A 122 -11.85 -10.14 13.47
C TRP A 122 -11.34 -9.17 12.41
N VAL A 123 -11.09 -9.65 11.18
CA VAL A 123 -10.63 -8.82 10.06
C VAL A 123 -11.68 -7.76 9.70
N LEU A 124 -12.97 -8.11 9.67
CA LEU A 124 -14.02 -7.15 9.37
C LEU A 124 -14.14 -6.06 10.45
N ARG A 125 -14.03 -6.43 11.75
CA ARG A 125 -13.97 -5.45 12.85
C ARG A 125 -12.70 -4.58 12.74
N TYR A 126 -11.53 -5.17 12.48
CA TYR A 126 -10.25 -4.47 12.31
C TYR A 126 -10.33 -3.32 11.28
N TYR A 127 -10.92 -3.55 10.10
CA TYR A 127 -11.03 -2.54 9.05
C TYR A 127 -12.09 -1.45 9.29
N TYR A 128 -13.14 -1.71 10.09
CA TYR A 128 -14.28 -0.79 10.23
C TYR A 128 -14.42 -0.15 11.62
N GLN A 129 -13.89 -0.78 12.67
CA GLN A 129 -14.02 -0.35 14.07
C GLN A 129 -12.67 -0.33 14.82
N GLY A 130 -11.60 -0.85 14.23
CA GLY A 130 -10.29 -1.02 14.88
C GLY A 130 -10.07 -2.43 15.46
N CYS A 131 -8.91 -2.65 16.06
CA CYS A 131 -8.46 -3.97 16.52
C CYS A 131 -9.40 -4.58 17.59
N ALA A 132 -10.10 -5.65 17.23
CA ALA A 132 -11.06 -6.30 18.11
C ALA A 132 -10.43 -7.14 19.24
N SER A 133 -9.22 -7.66 19.01
CA SER A 133 -8.35 -8.20 20.05
C SER A 133 -6.92 -8.31 19.56
N TRP A 134 -5.96 -7.94 20.41
CA TRP A 134 -4.52 -8.09 20.15
C TRP A 134 -3.99 -9.50 20.40
N ASN A 135 -4.77 -10.32 21.12
CA ASN A 135 -4.38 -11.67 21.56
C ASN A 135 -4.91 -12.76 20.60
N TRP A 136 -5.92 -12.44 19.78
CA TRP A 136 -6.54 -13.40 18.87
C TRP A 136 -5.66 -13.67 17.64
N TYR A 137 -5.53 -14.95 17.27
CA TYR A 137 -4.91 -15.40 16.03
C TYR A 137 -5.62 -16.67 15.51
N TYR A 138 -5.42 -16.99 14.22
CA TYR A 138 -5.92 -18.22 13.63
C TYR A 138 -4.93 -19.39 13.89
N PRO A 139 -5.28 -20.41 14.70
CA PRO A 139 -4.31 -21.36 15.25
C PRO A 139 -4.06 -22.58 14.34
N PHE A 140 -4.04 -22.38 13.02
CA PHE A 140 -3.78 -23.41 12.03
C PHE A 140 -3.04 -22.84 10.81
N HIS A 141 -2.13 -23.61 10.20
CA HIS A 141 -1.40 -23.18 9.00
C HIS A 141 -2.24 -23.22 7.71
N TYR A 142 -3.43 -23.83 7.75
CA TYR A 142 -4.27 -24.12 6.58
C TYR A 142 -5.74 -23.77 6.83
N ALA A 143 -6.47 -23.44 5.76
CA ALA A 143 -7.90 -23.14 5.79
C ALA A 143 -8.78 -24.41 5.72
N PRO A 144 -10.03 -24.39 6.21
CA PRO A 144 -11.01 -25.42 5.90
C PRO A 144 -11.58 -25.21 4.50
N PHE A 145 -12.26 -26.21 3.93
CA PHE A 145 -12.96 -26.03 2.65
C PHE A 145 -14.26 -25.26 2.82
N ALA A 146 -14.70 -24.56 1.77
CA ALA A 146 -16.04 -23.93 1.72
C ALA A 146 -17.18 -24.92 2.06
N SER A 147 -16.99 -26.22 1.75
CA SER A 147 -17.91 -27.32 2.10
C SER A 147 -17.94 -27.74 3.58
N ASP A 148 -17.24 -27.04 4.47
CA ASP A 148 -17.30 -27.27 5.92
C ASP A 148 -17.99 -26.11 6.67
N PHE A 149 -18.34 -25.01 5.99
CA PHE A 149 -19.00 -23.84 6.57
C PHE A 149 -20.52 -24.04 6.76
N GLU A 150 -20.89 -25.15 7.40
CA GLU A 150 -22.27 -25.47 7.76
C GLU A 150 -22.59 -24.97 9.19
N GLY A 151 -23.80 -24.43 9.39
CA GLY A 151 -24.25 -23.98 10.71
C GLY A 151 -23.49 -22.80 11.32
N ILE A 152 -22.86 -21.94 10.49
CA ILE A 152 -22.01 -20.84 10.97
C ILE A 152 -22.76 -19.65 11.59
N ALA A 153 -24.08 -19.57 11.44
CA ALA A 153 -24.88 -18.44 11.91
C ALA A 153 -24.92 -18.30 13.44
N ASP A 154 -24.83 -19.43 14.15
CA ASP A 154 -24.87 -19.50 15.62
C ASP A 154 -23.47 -19.59 16.25
N MET A 155 -22.40 -19.33 15.48
CA MET A 155 -21.02 -19.34 16.00
C MET A 155 -20.71 -18.04 16.76
N PRO A 156 -20.01 -18.11 17.91
CA PRO A 156 -19.59 -16.92 18.63
C PRO A 156 -18.62 -16.08 17.77
N SER A 157 -18.71 -14.76 17.90
CA SER A 157 -17.82 -13.81 17.20
C SER A 157 -17.28 -12.71 18.11
N ASP A 158 -17.32 -12.94 19.42
CA ASP A 158 -16.88 -12.00 20.43
C ASP A 158 -15.44 -12.26 20.85
N PHE A 159 -14.75 -11.18 21.19
CA PHE A 159 -13.31 -11.15 21.44
C PHE A 159 -13.01 -10.60 22.84
N GLU A 160 -11.81 -10.88 23.34
CA GLU A 160 -11.34 -10.40 24.64
C GLU A 160 -11.18 -8.87 24.66
N LYS A 161 -12.17 -8.18 25.26
CA LYS A 161 -12.11 -6.75 25.58
C LYS A 161 -10.91 -6.43 26.48
N GLY A 162 -10.33 -5.25 26.29
CA GLY A 162 -9.19 -4.78 27.09
C GLY A 162 -7.85 -5.48 26.81
N SER A 163 -7.79 -6.38 25.81
CA SER A 163 -6.53 -6.92 25.29
C SER A 163 -5.61 -5.80 24.76
N LYS A 164 -4.30 -6.01 24.82
CA LYS A 164 -3.28 -4.96 24.61
C LYS A 164 -2.20 -5.45 23.66
N PRO A 165 -1.58 -4.56 22.85
CA PRO A 165 -0.41 -4.94 22.07
C PRO A 165 0.71 -5.43 23.00
N PHE A 166 1.48 -6.42 22.51
CA PHE A 166 2.79 -6.73 23.07
C PHE A 166 3.66 -5.48 23.13
N LYS A 167 4.52 -5.36 24.15
CA LYS A 167 5.55 -4.32 24.13
C LYS A 167 6.58 -4.60 23.02
N PRO A 168 7.30 -3.59 22.50
CA PRO A 168 8.19 -3.75 21.34
C PRO A 168 9.17 -4.93 21.44
N LEU A 169 9.84 -5.15 22.57
CA LEU A 169 10.81 -6.25 22.70
C LEU A 169 10.12 -7.62 22.85
N GLU A 170 8.96 -7.68 23.51
CA GLU A 170 8.14 -8.90 23.58
C GLU A 170 7.69 -9.32 22.18
N GLN A 171 7.26 -8.34 21.37
CA GLN A 171 6.88 -8.53 19.98
C GLN A 171 8.07 -8.95 19.10
N LEU A 172 9.29 -8.46 19.36
CA LEU A 172 10.48 -8.94 18.65
C LEU A 172 10.80 -10.40 18.96
N MET A 173 10.72 -10.81 20.22
CA MET A 173 10.88 -12.23 20.60
C MET A 173 9.82 -13.11 19.93
N GLY A 174 8.59 -12.62 19.80
CA GLY A 174 7.50 -13.35 19.12
C GLY A 174 7.58 -13.43 17.60
N VAL A 175 8.52 -12.75 16.92
CA VAL A 175 8.60 -12.74 15.43
C VAL A 175 9.99 -12.95 14.83
N PHE A 176 11.08 -12.81 15.60
CA PHE A 176 12.44 -12.97 15.07
C PHE A 176 12.94 -14.42 15.20
N PRO A 177 13.65 -14.94 14.18
CA PRO A 177 14.46 -16.15 14.34
C PRO A 177 15.71 -15.84 15.18
N ALA A 178 16.31 -16.85 15.80
CA ALA A 178 17.51 -16.72 16.63
C ALA A 178 18.68 -15.97 15.94
N ALA A 179 18.82 -16.15 14.62
CA ALA A 179 19.80 -15.45 13.78
C ALA A 179 19.68 -13.90 13.82
N SER A 180 18.48 -13.37 14.12
CA SER A 180 18.21 -11.93 14.25
C SER A 180 18.37 -11.39 15.69
N GLY A 181 18.80 -12.23 16.64
CA GLY A 181 18.96 -11.87 18.05
C GLY A 181 19.92 -10.71 18.38
N ASN A 182 20.65 -10.16 17.39
CA ASN A 182 21.50 -8.96 17.53
C ASN A 182 20.70 -7.68 17.86
N PHE A 183 19.38 -7.64 17.64
CA PHE A 183 18.53 -6.46 17.89
C PHE A 183 17.88 -6.44 19.30
N LEU A 184 18.02 -7.56 20.03
CA LEU A 184 17.43 -7.80 21.35
C LEU A 184 18.47 -7.56 22.47
N PRO A 185 18.03 -7.34 23.72
CA PRO A 185 18.92 -7.29 24.88
C PRO A 185 19.79 -8.57 24.98
N PRO A 186 21.06 -8.48 25.43
CA PRO A 186 21.96 -9.62 25.44
C PRO A 186 21.51 -10.82 26.29
N THR A 187 20.66 -10.61 27.31
CA THR A 187 20.09 -11.69 28.12
C THR A 187 18.85 -12.30 27.48
N TRP A 188 17.96 -11.47 26.92
CA TRP A 188 16.79 -11.90 26.15
C TRP A 188 17.18 -12.76 24.95
N ARG A 189 18.24 -12.36 24.24
CA ARG A 189 18.81 -13.12 23.12
C ARG A 189 19.15 -14.57 23.48
N LYS A 190 19.62 -14.84 24.70
CA LYS A 190 20.02 -16.20 25.11
C LYS A 190 18.84 -17.17 25.04
N LEU A 191 17.64 -16.71 25.36
CA LEU A 191 16.41 -17.52 25.32
C LEU A 191 16.07 -18.03 23.91
N MET A 192 16.68 -17.45 22.86
CA MET A 192 16.53 -17.89 21.47
C MET A 192 17.60 -18.91 21.03
N THR A 193 18.63 -19.16 21.84
CA THR A 193 19.85 -19.90 21.44
C THR A 193 20.35 -20.92 22.47
N ASP A 194 19.90 -20.82 23.72
CA ASP A 194 20.29 -21.70 24.81
C ASP A 194 19.42 -22.96 24.79
N PRO A 195 19.98 -24.18 24.61
CA PRO A 195 19.22 -25.43 24.59
C PRO A 195 18.40 -25.69 25.86
N GLU A 196 18.80 -25.10 27.00
CA GLU A 196 18.10 -25.25 28.27
C GLU A 196 16.98 -24.19 28.46
N SER A 197 16.74 -23.31 27.47
CA SER A 197 15.69 -22.30 27.57
C SER A 197 14.29 -22.90 27.50
N SER A 198 13.42 -22.45 28.41
CA SER A 198 12.01 -22.86 28.51
C SER A 198 11.12 -22.48 27.31
N ILE A 199 11.67 -21.81 26.30
CA ILE A 199 11.01 -21.41 25.04
C ILE A 199 11.86 -21.69 23.78
N ILE A 200 12.92 -22.52 23.86
CA ILE A 200 13.81 -22.79 22.72
C ILE A 200 13.08 -23.44 21.53
N ASP A 201 11.99 -24.17 21.78
CA ASP A 201 11.12 -24.78 20.79
C ASP A 201 10.39 -23.79 19.88
N PHE A 202 10.38 -22.49 20.21
CA PHE A 202 9.86 -21.45 19.31
C PHE A 202 10.85 -21.04 18.21
N TYR A 203 12.13 -21.42 18.30
CA TYR A 203 13.21 -20.91 17.45
C TYR A 203 13.98 -22.02 16.69
N PRO A 204 13.32 -22.88 15.90
CA PRO A 204 14.01 -23.89 15.10
C PRO A 204 14.95 -23.24 14.07
N GLU A 205 16.15 -23.81 13.90
CA GLU A 205 17.14 -23.32 12.92
C GLU A 205 16.71 -23.58 11.47
N ASP A 206 15.95 -24.65 11.24
CA ASP A 206 15.40 -25.06 9.93
C ASP A 206 13.94 -25.53 10.10
N PHE A 207 13.11 -25.30 9.09
CA PHE A 207 11.67 -25.61 9.13
C PHE A 207 11.11 -25.90 7.73
N ALA A 208 10.13 -26.81 7.66
CA ALA A 208 9.53 -27.19 6.39
C ALA A 208 8.70 -26.05 5.76
N ILE A 209 8.84 -25.87 4.44
CA ILE A 209 7.97 -25.01 3.63
C ILE A 209 7.12 -25.89 2.72
N ASP A 210 5.82 -25.98 2.99
CA ASP A 210 4.87 -26.67 2.12
C ASP A 210 4.49 -25.77 0.93
N LEU A 211 4.87 -26.18 -0.28
CA LEU A 211 4.49 -25.43 -1.49
C LEU A 211 2.98 -25.39 -1.75
N ASN A 212 2.17 -26.32 -1.21
CA ASN A 212 0.71 -26.29 -1.27
C ASN A 212 0.12 -25.99 -2.67
N GLY A 213 0.68 -26.63 -3.72
CA GLY A 213 0.30 -26.41 -5.12
C GLY A 213 0.74 -25.07 -5.72
N LYS A 214 1.74 -24.41 -5.13
CA LYS A 214 2.40 -23.18 -5.65
C LYS A 214 3.77 -23.49 -6.24
N LYS A 215 4.30 -22.57 -7.05
CA LYS A 215 5.54 -22.78 -7.80
C LYS A 215 6.81 -22.34 -7.06
N TYR A 216 6.69 -21.41 -6.11
CA TYR A 216 7.85 -20.78 -5.46
C TYR A 216 7.72 -20.83 -3.94
N ALA A 217 8.83 -21.03 -3.23
CA ALA A 217 8.85 -21.16 -1.76
C ALA A 217 8.19 -19.97 -1.02
N TRP A 218 8.33 -18.75 -1.53
CA TRP A 218 7.69 -17.54 -0.97
C TRP A 218 6.15 -17.53 -1.10
N GLN A 219 5.57 -18.46 -1.86
CA GLN A 219 4.12 -18.69 -1.95
C GLN A 219 3.65 -19.87 -1.07
N GLY A 220 4.59 -20.64 -0.54
CA GLY A 220 4.33 -21.79 0.32
C GLY A 220 4.01 -21.40 1.76
N VAL A 221 3.68 -22.40 2.56
CA VAL A 221 3.32 -22.28 3.96
C VAL A 221 4.52 -22.69 4.82
N ALA A 222 5.05 -21.74 5.59
CA ALA A 222 6.11 -22.03 6.57
C ALA A 222 5.52 -22.75 7.79
N LEU A 223 5.99 -23.97 8.06
CA LEU A 223 5.49 -24.82 9.15
C LEU A 223 6.27 -24.56 10.44
N LEU A 224 6.16 -23.33 10.92
CA LEU A 224 6.69 -22.89 12.21
C LEU A 224 5.72 -23.23 13.36
N PRO A 225 6.21 -23.51 14.57
CA PRO A 225 5.37 -23.64 15.76
C PRO A 225 4.71 -22.30 16.11
N PHE A 226 3.50 -22.33 16.66
CA PHE A 226 2.84 -21.15 17.19
C PHE A 226 3.40 -20.81 18.58
N VAL A 227 3.79 -19.55 18.78
CA VAL A 227 4.31 -19.03 20.05
C VAL A 227 3.19 -19.02 21.11
N ASP A 228 3.43 -19.68 22.25
CA ASP A 228 2.56 -19.56 23.43
C ASP A 228 2.93 -18.28 24.19
N GLU A 229 2.04 -17.28 24.14
CA GLU A 229 2.18 -16.00 24.84
C GLU A 229 2.49 -16.17 26.33
N ARG A 230 1.88 -17.15 27.01
CA ARG A 230 2.03 -17.33 28.46
C ARG A 230 3.41 -17.87 28.79
N ARG A 231 3.90 -18.82 27.99
CA ARG A 231 5.28 -19.33 28.10
C ARG A 231 6.30 -18.23 27.78
N LEU A 232 6.08 -17.46 26.72
CA LEU A 232 6.94 -16.33 26.35
C LEU A 232 7.01 -15.28 27.47
N ARG A 233 5.85 -14.82 27.98
CA ARG A 233 5.82 -13.85 29.09
C ARG A 233 6.50 -14.38 30.35
N ALA A 234 6.29 -15.65 30.70
CA ALA A 234 6.93 -16.27 31.86
C ALA A 234 8.46 -16.32 31.75
N ALA A 235 9.00 -16.72 30.59
CA ALA A 235 10.44 -16.73 30.34
C ALA A 235 11.06 -15.33 30.30
N LEU A 236 10.29 -14.31 29.87
CA LEU A 236 10.75 -12.92 29.84
C LEU A 236 10.75 -12.23 31.21
N GLU A 237 9.92 -12.67 32.17
CA GLU A 237 9.89 -12.10 33.53
C GLU A 237 11.25 -12.25 34.24
N GLU A 238 11.96 -13.35 34.01
CA GLU A 238 13.29 -13.62 34.60
C GLU A 238 14.38 -12.66 34.09
N VAL A 239 14.28 -12.20 32.83
CA VAL A 239 15.25 -11.32 32.16
C VAL A 239 14.75 -9.88 32.00
N TYR A 240 13.55 -9.56 32.51
CA TYR A 240 13.00 -8.20 32.50
C TYR A 240 13.82 -7.21 33.36
N PRO A 241 14.34 -7.58 34.54
CA PRO A 241 15.18 -6.69 35.36
C PRO A 241 16.52 -6.31 34.73
N ASP A 242 17.01 -7.05 33.72
CA ASP A 242 18.29 -6.79 33.06
C ASP A 242 18.24 -5.61 32.07
N LEU A 243 17.05 -5.12 31.72
CA LEU A 243 16.88 -4.07 30.71
C LEU A 243 17.57 -2.77 31.15
N THR A 244 18.47 -2.25 30.33
CA THR A 244 19.04 -0.92 30.57
C THR A 244 17.95 0.17 30.52
N PRO A 245 18.19 1.39 31.06
CA PRO A 245 17.21 2.48 30.99
C PRO A 245 16.85 2.89 29.55
N GLU A 246 17.78 2.75 28.60
CA GLU A 246 17.52 2.94 27.17
C GLU A 246 16.54 1.87 26.67
N GLU A 247 16.80 0.62 27.00
CA GLU A 247 16.01 -0.51 26.52
C GLU A 247 14.60 -0.55 27.12
N SER A 248 14.49 -0.19 28.41
CA SER A 248 13.23 0.02 29.09
C SER A 248 12.39 1.13 28.42
N ARG A 249 13.05 2.21 27.97
CA ARG A 249 12.40 3.29 27.22
C ARG A 249 11.95 2.83 25.82
N ARG A 250 12.79 2.14 25.04
CA ARG A 250 12.40 1.61 23.70
C ARG A 250 11.38 0.46 23.78
N ASN A 251 11.19 -0.14 24.96
CA ASN A 251 10.17 -1.16 25.24
C ASN A 251 8.86 -0.56 25.82
N SER A 252 8.66 0.77 25.70
CA SER A 252 7.43 1.46 26.09
C SER A 252 6.59 1.88 24.88
N LEU A 253 5.31 2.18 25.08
CA LEU A 253 4.46 2.79 24.06
C LEU A 253 4.75 4.29 23.97
N GLY A 254 5.19 4.75 22.79
CA GLY A 254 5.29 6.18 22.47
C GLY A 254 3.93 6.83 22.21
N GLY A 255 3.96 8.12 21.85
CA GLY A 255 2.79 8.86 21.37
C GLY A 255 3.12 9.66 20.11
N ASP A 256 2.10 10.04 19.37
CA ASP A 256 2.24 10.81 18.13
C ASP A 256 2.71 12.25 18.40
N VAL A 257 3.36 12.87 17.41
CA VAL A 257 3.89 14.23 17.53
C VAL A 257 3.40 15.08 16.36
N LEU A 258 2.61 16.11 16.68
CA LEU A 258 2.16 17.12 15.73
C LEU A 258 3.25 18.20 15.59
N PHE A 259 3.63 18.51 14.35
CA PHE A 259 4.51 19.63 14.01
C PHE A 259 3.72 20.69 13.23
N VAL A 260 3.81 21.95 13.64
CA VAL A 260 3.25 23.09 12.88
C VAL A 260 4.30 24.19 12.67
N GLY A 261 4.26 24.84 11.50
CA GLY A 261 5.15 25.96 11.18
C GLY A 261 4.76 27.25 11.91
N LYS A 262 5.72 28.15 12.14
CA LYS A 262 5.56 29.43 12.89
C LYS A 262 4.64 30.48 12.25
N HIS A 263 4.02 30.15 11.12
CA HIS A 263 3.03 30.96 10.43
C HIS A 263 1.65 30.27 10.38
N HIS A 264 1.50 29.11 11.03
CA HIS A 264 0.24 28.39 11.17
C HIS A 264 -0.53 28.90 12.41
N PRO A 265 -1.86 29.11 12.35
CA PRO A 265 -2.62 29.71 13.47
C PRO A 265 -2.50 28.97 14.81
N LEU A 266 -2.34 27.64 14.78
CA LEU A 266 -2.14 26.83 15.98
C LEU A 266 -0.77 27.04 16.69
N CYS A 267 0.22 27.68 16.03
CA CYS A 267 1.57 27.81 16.58
C CYS A 267 1.60 28.61 17.91
N ASP A 268 0.93 29.76 17.95
CA ASP A 268 0.93 30.61 19.15
C ASP A 268 0.26 29.90 20.35
N PHE A 269 -0.82 29.16 20.09
CA PHE A 269 -1.52 28.34 21.08
C PHE A 269 -0.64 27.23 21.67
N ILE A 270 0.12 26.53 20.82
CA ILE A 270 1.07 25.48 21.27
C ILE A 270 2.21 26.10 22.08
N VAL A 271 2.76 27.23 21.61
CA VAL A 271 3.82 27.97 22.32
C VAL A 271 3.31 28.52 23.66
N GLU A 272 2.03 28.84 23.79
CA GLU A 272 1.40 29.20 25.07
C GLU A 272 1.37 28.03 26.06
N GLN A 273 0.99 26.80 25.63
CA GLN A 273 0.99 25.63 26.52
C GLN A 273 2.39 25.35 27.12
N TYR A 274 3.46 25.49 26.33
CA TYR A 274 4.83 25.36 26.82
C TYR A 274 5.26 26.49 27.77
N LYS A 275 4.74 27.72 27.60
CA LYS A 275 4.99 28.85 28.51
C LYS A 275 4.28 28.68 29.85
N THR A 276 3.03 28.22 29.84
CA THR A 276 2.24 27.95 31.06
C THR A 276 2.66 26.67 31.77
N LYS A 277 3.36 25.77 31.07
CA LYS A 277 3.72 24.41 31.52
C LYS A 277 2.49 23.57 31.90
N ASN A 278 1.39 23.78 31.17
CA ASN A 278 0.16 23.03 31.37
C ASN A 278 0.34 21.55 30.99
N THR A 279 0.33 20.66 31.98
CA THR A 279 0.46 19.21 31.79
C THR A 279 -0.84 18.51 31.39
N GLU A 280 -2.00 19.17 31.56
CA GLU A 280 -3.30 18.57 31.27
C GLU A 280 -3.58 18.47 29.76
N PRO A 281 -4.21 17.39 29.26
CA PRO A 281 -4.55 17.26 27.84
C PRO A 281 -5.57 18.30 27.37
N VAL A 282 -5.19 19.15 26.42
CA VAL A 282 -6.03 20.23 25.87
C VAL A 282 -6.55 19.87 24.48
N ASP A 283 -7.85 20.01 24.22
CA ASP A 283 -8.43 19.80 22.89
C ASP A 283 -7.99 20.89 21.89
N ILE A 284 -7.71 20.50 20.64
CA ILE A 284 -7.37 21.42 19.56
C ILE A 284 -8.58 22.29 19.20
N PRO A 285 -8.49 23.63 19.20
CA PRO A 285 -9.52 24.51 18.64
C PRO A 285 -9.64 24.27 17.11
N PRO A 286 -10.76 23.74 16.59
CA PRO A 286 -10.85 23.31 15.20
C PRO A 286 -10.63 24.46 14.19
N GLU A 287 -10.94 25.69 14.59
CA GLU A 287 -10.77 26.91 13.82
C GLU A 287 -9.29 27.23 13.55
N LEU A 288 -8.40 26.89 14.49
CA LEU A 288 -6.95 27.11 14.38
C LEU A 288 -6.22 26.03 13.56
N CYS A 289 -6.88 24.90 13.28
CA CYS A 289 -6.27 23.74 12.62
C CYS A 289 -7.12 23.19 11.46
N HIS A 290 -7.90 24.05 10.79
CA HIS A 290 -8.68 23.70 9.60
C HIS A 290 -9.64 22.51 9.75
N GLY A 291 -10.17 22.29 10.96
CA GLY A 291 -11.07 21.18 11.29
C GLY A 291 -10.39 19.91 11.79
N ILE A 292 -9.06 19.88 11.94
CA ILE A 292 -8.37 18.82 12.68
C ILE A 292 -8.79 18.89 14.16
N GLN A 293 -9.09 17.73 14.74
CA GLN A 293 -9.47 17.54 16.14
C GLN A 293 -8.56 16.50 16.79
N GLY A 294 -8.45 16.56 18.11
CA GLY A 294 -7.59 15.71 18.92
C GLY A 294 -7.17 16.45 20.18
N LYS A 295 -6.35 15.80 21.01
CA LYS A 295 -5.79 16.39 22.24
C LYS A 295 -4.30 16.60 22.13
N LEU A 296 -3.81 17.67 22.74
CA LEU A 296 -2.41 18.04 22.83
C LEU A 296 -1.92 17.89 24.28
N THR A 297 -0.71 17.37 24.44
CA THR A 297 0.03 17.36 25.71
C THR A 297 1.48 17.77 25.46
N LEU A 298 2.16 18.30 26.48
CA LEU A 298 3.57 18.71 26.33
C LEU A 298 4.45 17.50 25.94
N ASN A 299 5.46 17.76 25.13
CA ASN A 299 6.52 16.80 24.84
C ASN A 299 7.77 17.17 25.64
N GLU A 300 8.42 16.21 26.29
CA GLU A 300 9.69 16.44 27.00
C GLU A 300 10.83 16.82 26.03
N ASN A 301 10.79 16.26 24.81
CA ASN A 301 11.77 16.46 23.75
C ASN A 301 11.21 17.42 22.67
N ALA A 302 10.53 18.47 23.12
CA ALA A 302 9.88 19.44 22.24
C ALA A 302 10.86 20.24 21.38
N VAL A 303 10.64 20.24 20.08
CA VAL A 303 11.25 21.17 19.13
C VAL A 303 10.49 22.49 19.23
N LEU A 304 11.15 23.55 19.72
CA LEU A 304 10.55 24.88 19.87
C LEU A 304 11.06 25.87 18.79
N PRO A 305 10.26 26.87 18.38
CA PRO A 305 10.64 27.81 17.34
C PRO A 305 11.93 28.57 17.64
N ASP A 306 12.69 28.86 16.58
CA ASP A 306 13.93 29.64 16.57
C ASP A 306 15.06 29.10 17.50
N GLN A 307 14.92 27.88 18.03
CA GLN A 307 16.01 27.09 18.62
C GLN A 307 16.81 26.33 17.54
N THR A 308 18.08 26.03 17.80
CA THR A 308 18.86 25.11 16.97
C THR A 308 18.40 23.67 17.22
N VAL A 309 18.04 22.95 16.16
CA VAL A 309 17.85 21.49 16.21
C VAL A 309 19.10 20.82 15.65
N GLU A 310 19.86 20.16 16.51
CA GLU A 310 21.07 19.41 16.13
C GLU A 310 20.71 18.19 15.26
N SER A 311 21.59 17.83 14.32
CA SER A 311 21.33 16.70 13.42
C SER A 311 21.71 15.36 14.05
N PRO A 312 20.78 14.39 14.17
CA PRO A 312 21.12 13.02 14.59
C PRO A 312 21.88 12.24 13.52
N VAL A 313 22.11 12.81 12.33
CA VAL A 313 22.85 12.20 11.22
C VAL A 313 24.14 12.99 11.00
N PRO A 314 25.34 12.46 11.35
CA PRO A 314 26.60 13.22 11.34
C PRO A 314 27.06 13.81 10.01
N MET A 315 26.40 13.48 8.90
CA MET A 315 26.67 14.05 7.56
C MET A 315 25.72 15.19 7.16
N LEU A 316 24.70 15.47 7.98
CA LEU A 316 23.74 16.55 7.76
C LEU A 316 24.01 17.71 8.73
N ARG A 317 23.74 18.92 8.29
CA ARG A 317 23.91 20.15 9.09
C ARG A 317 22.76 20.32 10.09
N ASP A 318 23.05 20.98 11.19
CA ASP A 318 22.06 21.40 12.18
C ASP A 318 21.09 22.45 11.61
N LEU A 319 19.86 22.45 12.09
CA LEU A 319 18.84 23.44 11.74
C LEU A 319 18.90 24.61 12.72
N THR A 320 19.83 25.54 12.48
CA THR A 320 20.05 26.76 13.29
C THR A 320 18.94 27.81 13.17
N GLN A 321 17.97 27.60 12.28
CA GLN A 321 16.80 28.46 12.08
C GLN A 321 15.53 27.60 12.03
N ASN A 322 15.25 26.89 13.11
CA ASN A 322 14.00 26.14 13.22
C ASN A 322 12.80 27.10 13.13
N SER A 323 11.82 26.74 12.31
CA SER A 323 10.59 27.50 12.09
C SER A 323 9.33 26.69 12.32
N ALA A 324 9.44 25.59 13.08
CA ALA A 324 8.31 24.77 13.52
C ALA A 324 8.27 24.64 15.05
N VAL A 325 7.10 24.32 15.59
CA VAL A 325 6.92 23.83 16.96
C VAL A 325 6.36 22.41 16.94
N SER A 326 6.82 21.55 17.86
CA SER A 326 6.30 20.21 18.05
C SER A 326 5.54 20.06 19.38
N ILE A 327 4.51 19.22 19.39
CA ILE A 327 3.73 18.89 20.59
C ILE A 327 3.21 17.46 20.49
N SER A 328 3.05 16.78 21.63
CA SER A 328 2.47 15.44 21.65
C SER A 328 0.99 15.54 21.25
N PHE A 329 0.54 14.62 20.40
CA PHE A 329 -0.81 14.57 19.85
C PHE A 329 -1.49 13.24 20.22
N LYS A 330 -2.80 13.27 20.37
CA LYS A 330 -3.64 12.07 20.43
C LYS A 330 -4.94 12.30 19.66
N ASP A 331 -5.33 11.33 18.84
CA ASP A 331 -6.61 11.34 18.14
C ASP A 331 -7.82 11.51 19.10
N PRO A 332 -8.96 12.03 18.59
CA PRO A 332 -10.23 12.00 19.32
C PRO A 332 -10.52 10.60 19.87
N GLN A 333 -10.87 10.54 21.15
CA GLN A 333 -11.15 9.28 21.84
C GLN A 333 -12.65 9.00 21.81
N PHE A 334 -13.00 7.72 21.62
CA PHE A 334 -14.38 7.23 21.56
C PHE A 334 -14.56 6.08 22.56
N ASP A 335 -15.79 5.81 22.98
CA ASP A 335 -16.10 4.69 23.89
C ASP A 335 -15.82 3.33 23.21
N GLU A 336 -15.50 2.29 24.00
CA GLU A 336 -15.16 0.95 23.45
C GLU A 336 -16.27 0.33 22.57
N ASP A 337 -17.54 0.66 22.87
CA ASP A 337 -18.71 0.18 22.13
C ASP A 337 -19.22 1.21 21.08
N PHE A 338 -18.42 2.23 20.74
CA PHE A 338 -18.76 3.21 19.73
C PHE A 338 -18.66 2.62 18.31
N VAL A 339 -19.78 2.65 17.58
CA VAL A 339 -19.86 2.10 16.21
C VAL A 339 -19.67 3.18 15.16
N PHE A 340 -18.52 3.15 14.48
CA PHE A 340 -18.26 3.91 13.25
C PHE A 340 -19.16 3.37 12.12
N LYS A 341 -20.18 4.14 11.77
CA LYS A 341 -21.18 3.75 10.76
C LYS A 341 -20.59 3.92 9.35
N ALA A 342 -20.63 2.86 8.55
CA ALA A 342 -20.24 2.86 7.14
C ALA A 342 -21.26 3.61 6.26
N VAL A 343 -21.39 4.93 6.45
CA VAL A 343 -22.36 5.80 5.77
C VAL A 343 -21.68 7.04 5.18
N VAL A 344 -22.26 7.60 4.12
CA VAL A 344 -21.82 8.86 3.52
C VAL A 344 -22.27 10.02 4.43
N LEU A 345 -21.32 10.87 4.84
CA LEU A 345 -21.61 12.01 5.72
C LEU A 345 -22.58 13.03 5.07
N PRO A 346 -23.46 13.68 5.87
CA PRO A 346 -24.30 14.77 5.39
C PRO A 346 -23.48 15.88 4.70
N GLY A 347 -23.97 16.37 3.56
CA GLY A 347 -23.30 17.41 2.77
C GLY A 347 -22.12 16.94 1.90
N ALA A 348 -21.73 15.66 1.96
CA ALA A 348 -20.65 15.12 1.12
C ALA A 348 -20.96 15.24 -0.39
N LYS A 349 -20.10 15.97 -1.11
CA LYS A 349 -20.24 16.19 -2.55
C LYS A 349 -19.57 15.05 -3.32
N LYS A 350 -20.38 14.21 -3.99
CA LYS A 350 -19.86 13.11 -4.82
C LYS A 350 -18.97 13.65 -5.95
N PRO A 351 -17.85 12.99 -6.29
CA PRO A 351 -17.05 13.33 -7.46
C PRO A 351 -17.86 13.09 -8.74
N ALA A 352 -17.44 13.74 -9.85
CA ALA A 352 -18.05 13.49 -11.15
C ALA A 352 -17.78 12.03 -11.61
N PRO A 353 -18.72 11.38 -12.32
CA PRO A 353 -18.53 10.03 -12.82
C PRO A 353 -17.41 9.99 -13.88
N VAL A 354 -16.45 9.08 -13.68
CA VAL A 354 -15.30 8.86 -14.57
C VAL A 354 -15.51 7.64 -15.49
N LEU A 355 -16.53 6.82 -15.22
CA LEU A 355 -16.91 5.67 -16.05
C LEU A 355 -17.70 6.11 -17.29
N LYS A 356 -17.61 5.33 -18.36
CA LYS A 356 -18.41 5.53 -19.58
C LYS A 356 -19.90 5.39 -19.24
N PRO A 357 -20.77 6.37 -19.57
CA PRO A 357 -22.21 6.21 -19.43
C PRO A 357 -22.69 5.00 -20.23
N GLY A 358 -23.53 4.15 -19.64
CA GLY A 358 -24.03 2.93 -20.30
C GLY A 358 -24.91 3.23 -21.53
N ASP A 359 -25.47 4.43 -21.58
CA ASP A 359 -26.24 5.01 -22.67
C ASP A 359 -25.38 5.73 -23.73
N TRP A 360 -24.06 5.88 -23.54
CA TRP A 360 -23.19 6.70 -24.42
C TRP A 360 -23.31 6.35 -25.90
N GLU A 361 -23.46 5.07 -26.24
CA GLU A 361 -23.59 4.63 -27.64
C GLU A 361 -24.95 4.96 -28.27
N LYS A 362 -25.94 5.37 -27.45
CA LYS A 362 -27.26 5.86 -27.89
C LYS A 362 -27.36 7.38 -27.90
N THR A 363 -26.49 8.08 -27.16
CA THR A 363 -26.50 9.55 -27.04
C THR A 363 -25.39 10.25 -27.84
N ASN A 364 -24.33 9.53 -28.23
CA ASN A 364 -23.19 10.05 -28.99
C ASN A 364 -23.44 10.15 -30.51
N ASN A 365 -24.37 11.01 -30.92
CA ASN A 365 -24.65 11.30 -32.34
C ASN A 365 -23.43 11.89 -33.08
N ASP A 366 -22.50 12.51 -32.37
CA ASP A 366 -21.26 13.10 -32.90
C ASP A 366 -20.19 12.05 -33.30
N GLY A 367 -20.40 10.76 -33.02
CA GLY A 367 -19.44 9.70 -33.32
C GLY A 367 -18.09 9.80 -32.57
N ARG A 368 -17.98 10.67 -31.57
CA ARG A 368 -16.70 10.93 -30.86
C ARG A 368 -16.30 9.72 -30.00
N PRO A 369 -15.04 9.25 -30.05
CA PRO A 369 -14.61 8.19 -29.15
C PRO A 369 -14.60 8.69 -27.71
N TRP A 370 -15.28 7.98 -26.82
CA TRP A 370 -15.27 8.28 -25.38
C TRP A 370 -13.84 8.16 -24.83
N ARG A 371 -13.44 9.10 -23.97
CA ARG A 371 -12.12 9.11 -23.33
C ARG A 371 -12.29 9.13 -21.81
N PRO A 372 -11.75 8.14 -21.07
CA PRO A 372 -11.76 8.16 -19.60
C PRO A 372 -10.93 9.34 -19.09
N GLN A 373 -11.42 10.03 -18.05
CA GLN A 373 -10.63 11.02 -17.32
C GLN A 373 -9.72 10.31 -16.32
N LEU A 374 -8.53 9.90 -16.77
CA LEU A 374 -7.56 9.17 -15.95
C LEU A 374 -6.90 10.06 -14.90
N GLY A 375 -7.01 9.67 -13.63
CA GLY A 375 -6.35 10.31 -12.48
C GLY A 375 -7.20 11.32 -11.71
N PHE A 376 -6.75 11.67 -10.51
CA PHE A 376 -7.50 12.49 -9.54
C PHE A 376 -7.59 13.99 -9.91
N ASN A 377 -6.77 14.49 -10.84
CA ASN A 377 -6.72 15.91 -11.20
C ASN A 377 -7.75 16.28 -12.27
N ARG A 378 -8.98 16.62 -11.82
CA ARG A 378 -10.06 17.08 -12.72
C ARG A 378 -9.72 18.36 -13.49
N ASP A 379 -8.96 19.28 -12.88
CA ASP A 379 -8.75 20.63 -13.37
C ASP A 379 -7.49 20.83 -14.21
N ARG A 380 -6.76 19.75 -14.53
CA ARG A 380 -5.59 19.81 -15.42
C ARG A 380 -6.03 19.93 -16.88
N LYS A 381 -6.59 21.10 -17.25
CA LYS A 381 -6.80 21.51 -18.64
C LYS A 381 -5.45 21.42 -19.37
N PRO A 382 -5.28 20.57 -20.39
CA PRO A 382 -4.05 20.53 -21.16
C PRO A 382 -4.02 21.77 -22.06
N VAL A 383 -3.37 22.84 -21.58
CA VAL A 383 -3.14 24.05 -22.35
C VAL A 383 -2.09 23.76 -23.41
N HIS A 384 -2.54 23.23 -24.54
CA HIS A 384 -1.72 23.16 -25.74
C HIS A 384 -1.55 24.58 -26.30
N LEU A 385 -0.31 24.95 -26.57
CA LEU A 385 0.00 26.11 -27.40
C LEU A 385 -0.57 25.84 -28.80
N ASP A 386 -1.19 26.84 -29.42
CA ASP A 386 -1.58 26.73 -30.83
C ASP A 386 -0.34 26.60 -31.72
N GLN A 387 -0.51 26.03 -32.91
CA GLN A 387 0.56 25.88 -33.88
C GLN A 387 1.16 27.22 -34.33
N SER A 388 0.43 28.34 -34.21
CA SER A 388 0.99 29.69 -34.32
C SER A 388 2.00 30.00 -33.21
N ALA A 389 1.65 29.77 -31.95
CA ALA A 389 2.51 30.04 -30.80
C ALA A 389 3.76 29.15 -30.78
N PHE A 390 3.66 27.88 -31.22
CA PHE A 390 4.82 27.02 -31.45
C PHE A 390 5.78 27.58 -32.51
N ARG A 391 5.25 28.16 -33.61
CA ARG A 391 6.09 28.85 -34.61
C ARG A 391 6.77 30.08 -34.00
N THR A 392 6.07 30.90 -33.22
CA THR A 392 6.63 32.08 -32.55
C THR A 392 7.76 31.71 -31.58
N LEU A 393 7.60 30.66 -30.76
CA LEU A 393 8.66 30.16 -29.87
C LEU A 393 9.89 29.66 -30.63
N GLY A 394 9.68 29.00 -31.78
CA GLY A 394 10.76 28.60 -32.70
C GLY A 394 11.49 29.77 -33.38
N HIS A 395 10.96 31.00 -33.30
CA HIS A 395 11.62 32.22 -33.76
C HIS A 395 12.26 33.04 -32.63
N THR A 396 11.79 32.94 -31.39
CA THR A 396 12.31 33.73 -30.25
C THR A 396 13.39 33.02 -29.44
N MET A 397 13.50 31.70 -29.49
CA MET A 397 14.58 30.96 -28.82
C MET A 397 15.86 30.91 -29.68
N PRO A 398 17.04 31.29 -29.16
CA PRO A 398 18.30 31.23 -29.90
C PRO A 398 18.62 29.81 -30.38
N ARG A 399 18.69 29.63 -31.70
CA ARG A 399 18.99 28.34 -32.32
C ARG A 399 20.50 28.19 -32.47
N GLU A 400 21.17 27.80 -31.38
CA GLU A 400 22.61 27.52 -31.41
C GLU A 400 22.95 26.47 -32.49
N ARG A 401 24.04 26.71 -33.22
CA ARG A 401 24.46 25.86 -34.34
C ARG A 401 25.06 24.56 -33.80
N GLY A 402 24.34 23.44 -33.88
CA GLY A 402 24.98 22.15 -33.66
C GLY A 402 24.11 20.88 -33.62
N MET A 403 22.80 20.96 -33.31
CA MET A 403 21.96 19.76 -33.19
C MET A 403 20.57 19.92 -33.80
N PRO A 404 19.98 18.86 -34.40
CA PRO A 404 18.55 18.83 -34.72
C PRO A 404 17.73 18.84 -33.43
N GLY A 405 16.87 19.86 -33.27
CA GLY A 405 16.05 20.04 -32.07
C GLY A 405 14.94 19.00 -31.92
N MET A 406 15.28 17.80 -31.45
CA MET A 406 14.30 16.84 -30.95
C MET A 406 13.80 17.32 -29.58
N TYR A 407 12.61 17.93 -29.55
CA TYR A 407 11.85 17.97 -28.31
C TYR A 407 11.53 16.53 -27.91
N ALA A 408 12.13 16.07 -26.81
CA ALA A 408 11.82 14.77 -26.27
C ALA A 408 10.34 14.74 -25.86
N ASN A 409 9.55 13.91 -26.54
CA ASN A 409 8.27 13.47 -25.99
C ASN A 409 8.58 12.82 -24.65
N ALA A 410 8.08 13.39 -23.55
CA ALA A 410 8.22 12.80 -22.24
C ALA A 410 7.49 11.45 -22.22
N VAL A 411 8.26 10.37 -22.33
CA VAL A 411 7.73 9.00 -22.34
C VAL A 411 7.02 8.75 -21.01
N PRO A 412 5.75 8.30 -21.01
CA PRO A 412 5.06 7.98 -19.77
C PRO A 412 5.77 6.80 -19.10
N LEU A 413 6.16 6.98 -17.84
CA LEU A 413 6.92 5.99 -17.09
C LEU A 413 6.01 4.79 -16.73
N GLY A 414 6.24 3.62 -17.33
CA GLY A 414 5.45 2.43 -17.04
C GLY A 414 5.93 1.13 -17.69
N THR A 415 5.80 0.03 -16.94
CA THR A 415 5.89 -1.40 -17.35
C THR A 415 7.21 -1.95 -17.94
N TYR A 416 7.99 -2.58 -17.04
CA TYR A 416 8.71 -3.85 -17.17
C TYR A 416 9.16 -4.40 -18.55
N GLY A 417 10.47 -4.65 -18.68
CA GLY A 417 11.08 -5.53 -19.69
C GLY A 417 12.60 -5.69 -19.45
N SER A 418 13.12 -6.91 -19.49
CA SER A 418 14.51 -7.29 -19.17
C SER A 418 14.99 -8.36 -20.18
N PRO A 419 16.27 -8.80 -20.23
CA PRO A 419 17.57 -8.15 -19.96
C PRO A 419 18.56 -8.26 -21.15
N TYR A 420 19.52 -7.33 -21.32
CA TYR A 420 20.81 -7.66 -21.99
C TYR A 420 22.02 -6.89 -21.44
N THR A 421 23.18 -7.52 -21.58
CA THR A 421 24.49 -7.28 -20.95
C THR A 421 25.19 -5.94 -21.24
N ARG A 422 25.73 -5.34 -20.16
CA ARG A 422 27.14 -4.91 -19.92
C ARG A 422 28.11 -4.79 -21.14
N PRO A 423 29.03 -3.79 -21.12
CA PRO A 423 30.22 -3.91 -20.26
C PRO A 423 30.63 -2.65 -19.45
N LEU A 424 31.48 -2.89 -18.45
CA LEU A 424 32.28 -1.85 -17.77
C LEU A 424 33.42 -1.36 -18.66
N MET A 425 33.83 -0.11 -18.47
CA MET A 425 35.22 0.33 -18.62
C MET A 425 35.62 1.19 -17.41
N SER A 426 36.89 1.14 -17.01
CA SER A 426 37.41 1.82 -15.82
C SER A 426 38.01 3.19 -16.14
N GLY A 427 38.02 4.09 -15.16
CA GLY A 427 38.64 5.39 -15.28
C GLY A 427 38.67 6.14 -13.95
N GLN A 428 39.81 6.10 -13.24
CA GLN A 428 40.09 7.08 -12.19
C GLN A 428 40.49 8.41 -12.84
N GLN A 429 39.96 9.54 -12.37
CA GLN A 429 40.81 10.71 -12.06
C GLN A 429 40.12 11.77 -11.19
N GLN A 430 40.78 12.05 -10.06
CA GLN A 430 41.00 13.36 -9.43
C GLN A 430 39.95 14.49 -9.57
N ILE A 431 39.38 14.88 -8.43
CA ILE A 431 38.67 16.16 -8.25
C ILE A 431 39.71 17.26 -7.95
N PRO A 432 39.80 18.35 -8.74
CA PRO A 432 40.68 19.47 -8.42
C PRO A 432 40.17 20.28 -7.22
N LYS A 433 41.06 20.61 -6.27
CA LYS A 433 40.80 21.65 -5.26
C LYS A 433 41.22 23.01 -5.79
N LEU A 434 40.40 24.04 -5.63
CA LEU A 434 40.84 25.43 -5.67
C LEU A 434 40.35 26.22 -4.44
N LEU A 435 41.31 26.92 -3.85
CA LEU A 435 41.24 27.85 -2.72
C LEU A 435 41.27 29.30 -3.30
N SER A 436 41.02 30.40 -2.59
CA SER A 436 40.26 30.72 -1.36
C SER A 436 40.28 32.25 -1.15
N ASN A 437 39.44 32.78 -0.24
CA ASN A 437 39.47 34.17 0.30
C ASN A 437 39.03 35.28 -0.71
N LEU A 438 38.44 36.44 -0.36
CA LEU A 438 38.48 37.27 0.85
C LEU A 438 37.09 37.90 1.22
N ARG A 439 37.05 38.61 2.36
CA ARG A 439 35.94 39.40 2.99
C ARG A 439 36.47 40.84 3.27
N PRO A 440 35.75 41.78 3.93
CA PRO A 440 34.37 42.29 3.74
C PRO A 440 34.32 43.86 3.74
N GLN A 441 33.14 44.50 3.57
CA GLN A 441 32.69 45.72 4.30
C GLN A 441 31.22 46.09 3.97
N GLU A 442 30.68 47.11 4.65
CA GLU A 442 29.25 47.48 4.72
C GLU A 442 28.87 48.71 3.86
N SER A 443 27.56 49.01 3.74
CA SER A 443 26.92 50.21 4.35
C SER A 443 25.77 50.88 3.55
N TRP A 444 24.89 51.61 4.27
CA TRP A 444 23.80 52.54 3.83
C TRP A 444 22.66 51.96 2.96
N ARG A 445 21.43 51.81 3.51
CA ARG A 445 20.29 52.78 3.61
C ARG A 445 19.58 53.13 2.29
N GLY A 446 18.24 53.08 2.30
CA GLY A 446 17.36 53.51 1.19
C GLY A 446 17.20 55.04 1.09
N PRO A 447 16.37 55.54 0.14
CA PRO A 447 14.93 55.59 0.41
C PRO A 447 13.98 55.43 -0.81
N THR A 448 12.67 55.34 -0.54
CA THR A 448 11.52 55.64 -1.43
C THR A 448 11.02 57.09 -1.17
N PRO A 449 9.94 57.65 -1.79
CA PRO A 449 8.97 57.14 -2.80
C PRO A 449 8.59 58.16 -3.94
N LEU A 450 7.46 57.89 -4.63
CA LEU A 450 6.45 58.79 -5.26
C LEU A 450 6.39 59.09 -6.79
N PHE A 451 5.33 58.54 -7.44
CA PHE A 451 4.44 59.10 -8.50
C PHE A 451 5.05 59.58 -9.85
N GLN A 452 4.31 59.78 -10.96
CA GLN A 452 2.86 59.88 -11.30
C GLN A 452 2.62 59.13 -12.66
N GLN A 453 1.49 59.04 -13.39
CA GLN A 453 0.10 59.58 -13.36
C GLN A 453 -0.86 58.52 -14.03
N THR A 454 -2.03 58.91 -14.57
CA THR A 454 -3.03 58.08 -15.29
C THR A 454 -3.76 58.89 -16.37
N PRO A 455 -4.59 58.27 -17.25
CA PRO A 455 -6.05 58.52 -17.20
C PRO A 455 -6.91 57.28 -17.66
N GLN A 456 -8.25 57.18 -17.46
CA GLN A 456 -9.25 57.90 -16.64
C GLN A 456 -10.53 57.03 -16.43
N ARG A 457 -11.26 57.25 -15.31
CA ARG A 457 -12.76 57.27 -15.08
C ARG A 457 -13.68 56.18 -15.70
N ASN A 458 -14.81 55.76 -15.13
CA ASN A 458 -15.60 55.98 -13.88
C ASN A 458 -16.69 54.87 -13.82
N ALA A 459 -17.41 54.51 -12.74
CA ALA A 459 -17.35 54.79 -11.28
C ALA A 459 -17.77 53.46 -10.54
N GLY A 460 -18.45 53.30 -9.40
CA GLY A 460 -19.24 54.14 -8.46
C GLY A 460 -20.66 53.55 -8.25
N ALA A 461 -21.23 53.37 -7.05
CA ALA A 461 -20.75 53.65 -5.68
C ALA A 461 -21.37 52.67 -4.64
N ALA A 462 -20.90 52.76 -3.39
CA ALA A 462 -21.40 52.07 -2.17
C ALA A 462 -21.72 53.17 -1.10
N PRO A 463 -22.00 52.93 0.22
CA PRO A 463 -21.86 51.69 1.02
C PRO A 463 -22.85 51.50 2.22
N LEU A 464 -22.49 50.58 3.13
CA LEU A 464 -22.71 50.55 4.60
C LEU A 464 -24.00 50.00 5.27
N LEU A 465 -23.71 49.11 6.23
CA LEU A 465 -24.33 48.90 7.56
C LEU A 465 -25.63 48.06 7.71
N ALA A 466 -25.76 47.53 8.93
CA ALA A 466 -26.77 46.56 9.38
C ALA A 466 -27.66 47.18 10.47
N TRP A 467 -28.75 46.49 10.85
CA TRP A 467 -29.22 46.41 12.25
C TRP A 467 -30.20 45.24 12.44
N ASN A 468 -30.64 45.01 13.68
CA ASN A 468 -31.39 43.83 14.14
C ASN A 468 -32.70 44.24 14.86
N ARG A 469 -33.60 43.27 15.14
CA ARG A 469 -34.87 43.34 15.94
C ARG A 469 -36.15 43.97 15.33
N MET A 470 -37.20 43.13 15.25
CA MET A 470 -38.45 43.14 16.08
C MET A 470 -38.88 44.48 16.74
N LEU A 471 -40.16 44.90 16.81
CA LEU A 471 -41.41 44.16 17.19
C LEU A 471 -42.68 45.04 16.96
N GLN A 472 -43.87 44.42 16.77
CA GLN A 472 -45.26 44.97 17.00
C GLN A 472 -45.70 46.26 16.25
N SER A 473 -46.98 46.69 16.21
CA SER A 473 -48.31 46.04 16.02
C SER A 473 -49.33 47.17 15.67
N GLN A 474 -50.43 46.97 14.92
CA GLN A 474 -51.75 46.53 15.42
C GLN A 474 -52.81 46.55 14.27
N ASN A 475 -53.87 45.72 14.40
CA ASN A 475 -55.30 45.97 14.06
C ASN A 475 -55.74 46.29 12.60
N GLN A 476 -56.95 45.93 12.12
CA GLN A 476 -58.11 45.25 12.75
C GLN A 476 -59.08 44.58 11.73
N PHE A 477 -60.09 43.88 12.28
CA PHE A 477 -61.37 43.39 11.71
C PHE A 477 -61.47 42.04 10.95
N GLN A 478 -62.46 41.26 11.41
CA GLN A 478 -63.18 40.13 10.82
C GLN A 478 -64.59 40.11 11.49
N PRO A 479 -65.65 39.41 11.01
CA PRO A 479 -65.88 38.00 11.44
C PRO A 479 -66.72 37.10 10.48
N ASN A 480 -67.07 35.90 10.99
CA ASN A 480 -67.96 34.82 10.49
C ASN A 480 -67.33 33.83 9.50
N GLN A 481 -67.01 32.56 9.86
CA GLN A 481 -67.75 31.44 10.51
C GLN A 481 -68.47 30.50 9.53
N TYR A 482 -68.00 29.25 9.39
CA TYR A 482 -68.64 28.05 9.99
C TYR A 482 -67.69 26.82 10.01
N GLN A 483 -68.17 25.70 10.58
CA GLN A 483 -67.46 24.46 10.99
C GLN A 483 -66.83 23.63 9.84
N GLY A 484 -65.91 22.66 10.07
CA GLY A 484 -65.18 22.25 11.30
C GLY A 484 -64.67 20.79 11.28
N LEU A 485 -63.79 20.44 12.25
CA LEU A 485 -63.33 19.09 12.68
C LEU A 485 -62.56 18.15 11.69
N GLY A 486 -61.51 17.49 12.17
CA GLY A 486 -60.94 16.27 11.55
C GLY A 486 -59.41 16.14 11.59
N GLY A 487 -58.89 15.15 12.32
CA GLY A 487 -57.46 14.81 12.44
C GLY A 487 -56.91 13.86 11.35
N PRO A 488 -55.66 13.38 11.52
CA PRO A 488 -54.73 13.19 10.39
C PRO A 488 -54.91 11.89 9.59
N MET A 489 -54.60 11.97 8.29
CA MET A 489 -54.62 10.84 7.36
C MET A 489 -53.21 10.28 7.08
N ASN A 490 -53.13 8.96 6.87
CA ASN A 490 -51.88 8.21 6.67
C ASN A 490 -51.34 8.27 5.24
N TYR A 491 -50.03 8.04 5.10
CA TYR A 491 -49.43 7.58 3.85
C TYR A 491 -49.93 6.17 3.49
N PRO A 492 -50.31 5.89 2.23
CA PRO A 492 -50.62 4.54 1.77
C PRO A 492 -49.35 3.76 1.37
N GLN A 493 -49.16 2.58 1.95
CA GLN A 493 -48.34 1.50 1.38
C GLN A 493 -49.23 0.46 0.70
N ARG A 494 -48.75 -0.13 -0.41
CA ARG A 494 -48.86 -1.55 -0.85
C ARG A 494 -48.66 -1.68 -2.39
N PRO A 495 -48.49 -2.89 -2.97
CA PRO A 495 -48.49 -4.22 -2.34
C PRO A 495 -47.21 -5.06 -2.54
N GLU A 496 -46.97 -5.96 -1.58
CA GLU A 496 -46.51 -7.32 -1.90
C GLU A 496 -47.75 -8.20 -2.10
N ASP A 497 -47.69 -9.17 -3.01
CA ASP A 497 -48.68 -10.24 -3.13
C ASP A 497 -48.03 -11.60 -2.86
N ARG A 498 -48.62 -12.37 -1.94
CA ARG A 498 -48.13 -13.68 -1.49
C ARG A 498 -49.26 -14.70 -1.58
N MET A 499 -49.33 -15.45 -2.68
CA MET A 499 -50.27 -16.57 -2.80
C MET A 499 -49.72 -17.81 -2.09
N ASP A 500 -50.47 -18.26 -1.08
CA ASP A 500 -50.36 -19.59 -0.49
C ASP A 500 -51.33 -20.56 -1.20
N ARG A 501 -51.04 -21.87 -1.18
CA ARG A 501 -51.91 -22.95 -1.67
C ARG A 501 -51.77 -24.20 -0.82
N GLY A 502 -52.62 -24.33 0.20
CA GLY A 502 -52.83 -25.59 0.91
C GLY A 502 -53.99 -26.44 0.35
N ARG A 503 -53.74 -27.73 0.13
CA ARG A 503 -54.70 -28.85 0.18
C ARG A 503 -53.91 -30.09 0.64
N GLN A 504 -54.33 -30.76 1.72
CA GLN A 504 -55.28 -31.89 1.73
C GLN A 504 -54.77 -33.11 0.92
N VAL A 505 -54.75 -34.33 1.46
CA VAL A 505 -55.35 -34.85 2.72
C VAL A 505 -54.28 -35.44 3.63
#